data_AF-A0A7V3IWJ3-F1
#
_entry.id   AF-A0A7V3IWJ3-F1
#
_cell.length_a   1.000
_cell.length_b   1.000
_cell.length_c   1.000
_cell.angle_alpha   90.00
_cell.angle_beta   90.00
_cell.angle_gamma   90.00
#
_symmetry.space_group_name_H-M   'P 1'
#
loop_
_entity.id
_entity.type
_entity.pdbx_description
1 polymer ?
#
loop_
_entity_poly.entity_id
_entity_poly.type
_entity_poly.pdbx_seq_one_letter_code
_entity_poly.pdbx_strand_id
1 'polypeptide(L)'
;MTTNEKRCREAHRLREAAMVDSKLRWLTRGMLASAGLVTLTSVITPAFAYGDAPDVSDPAPGAIGLVMGGTTQPIPGTGYVDVVSAVYIEPTTPFPGQPTFPGTEYPGTLANGLVTPEQFYPYTGVKSLPFDTSVAQGVTILNNSIQANLAAGDTTTVFGSSQSADIASLEMEALDPSGTPSNLPVHFVFIGSEMNPNGGILERFVGLDLASLGVRFYGAAPADDFTTVSYTAEYDGLADFPRYPIDFLSDLNAFFGFLYVDY
;
A
#
# COMPACT_ATOMS: atom_id res chain seq x y z
N MET A 1 37.39 -46.71 27.46
CA MET A 1 37.12 -46.02 26.17
C MET A 1 38.43 -45.60 25.56
N THR A 2 38.81 -46.25 24.46
CA THR A 2 40.10 -46.04 23.80
C THR A 2 40.10 -44.73 23.02
N THR A 3 41.28 -44.16 22.78
CA THR A 3 41.46 -42.85 22.11
C THR A 3 40.73 -42.75 20.76
N ASN A 4 40.55 -43.87 20.06
CA ASN A 4 39.81 -43.94 18.80
C ASN A 4 38.29 -43.81 18.97
N GLU A 5 37.71 -44.34 20.05
CA GLU A 5 36.26 -44.22 20.30
C GLU A 5 35.86 -42.81 20.73
N LYS A 6 36.77 -42.05 21.36
CA LYS A 6 36.54 -40.63 21.67
C LYS A 6 36.53 -39.79 20.40
N ARG A 7 37.49 -40.00 19.49
CA ARG A 7 37.56 -39.28 18.19
C ARG A 7 36.34 -39.56 17.30
N CYS A 8 35.81 -40.79 17.33
CA CYS A 8 34.63 -41.14 16.54
C CYS A 8 33.36 -40.46 17.04
N ARG A 9 33.18 -40.37 18.37
CA ARG A 9 32.05 -39.62 18.96
C ARG A 9 32.16 -38.11 18.74
N GLU A 10 33.37 -37.57 18.77
CA GLU A 10 33.61 -36.16 18.48
C GLU A 10 33.35 -35.82 17.01
N ALA A 11 33.76 -36.69 16.08
CA ALA A 11 33.41 -36.55 14.67
C ALA A 11 31.89 -36.65 14.42
N HIS A 12 31.15 -37.46 15.19
CA HIS A 12 29.69 -37.53 15.09
C HIS A 12 29.01 -36.27 15.63
N ARG A 13 29.46 -35.74 16.78
CA ARG A 13 28.98 -34.46 17.33
C ARG A 13 29.27 -33.28 16.41
N LEU A 14 30.44 -33.24 15.78
CA LEU A 14 30.80 -32.20 14.81
C LEU A 14 29.97 -32.30 13.52
N ARG A 15 29.62 -33.52 13.08
CA ARG A 15 28.69 -33.73 11.96
C ARG A 15 27.26 -33.31 12.29
N GLU A 16 26.78 -33.57 13.50
CA GLU A 16 25.46 -33.12 13.94
C GLU A 16 25.40 -31.60 14.09
N ALA A 17 26.43 -30.97 14.66
CA ALA A 17 26.55 -29.51 14.72
C ALA A 17 26.61 -28.85 13.33
N ALA A 18 27.34 -29.45 12.37
CA ALA A 18 27.38 -28.97 10.99
C ALA A 18 26.05 -29.20 10.24
N MET A 19 25.27 -30.23 10.59
CA MET A 19 23.93 -30.45 10.04
C MET A 19 22.88 -29.49 10.62
N VAL A 20 23.00 -29.12 11.89
CA VAL A 20 22.14 -28.10 12.53
C VAL A 20 22.48 -26.71 11.99
N ASP A 21 23.77 -26.38 11.83
CA ASP A 21 24.21 -25.12 11.21
C ASP A 21 23.80 -25.01 9.74
N SER A 22 23.91 -26.09 8.96
CA SER A 22 23.43 -26.09 7.57
C SER A 22 21.90 -25.96 7.46
N LYS A 23 21.10 -26.60 8.34
CA LYS A 23 19.64 -26.40 8.37
C LYS A 23 19.23 -25.00 8.88
N LEU A 24 19.98 -24.41 9.81
CA LEU A 24 19.75 -23.04 10.27
C LEU A 24 20.09 -22.01 9.19
N ARG A 25 21.10 -22.29 8.35
CA ARG A 25 21.48 -21.49 7.17
C ARG A 25 20.45 -21.52 6.03
N TRP A 26 19.55 -22.50 5.98
CA TRP A 26 18.40 -22.50 5.05
C TRP A 26 17.22 -21.67 5.56
N LEU A 27 17.07 -21.53 6.89
CA LEU A 27 16.02 -20.70 7.50
C LEU A 27 16.43 -19.23 7.64
N THR A 28 17.74 -18.92 7.72
CA THR A 28 18.26 -17.54 7.82
C THR A 28 18.60 -16.90 6.46
N ARG A 29 18.42 -17.62 5.34
CA ARG A 29 18.56 -17.08 3.98
C ARG A 29 17.24 -16.65 3.33
N GLY A 30 16.14 -16.65 4.10
CA GLY A 30 14.86 -16.04 3.72
C GLY A 30 14.67 -14.59 4.23
N MET A 31 15.66 -14.02 4.93
CA MET A 31 15.61 -12.65 5.44
C MET A 31 16.95 -11.98 5.19
N LEU A 32 17.13 -11.53 3.95
CA LEU A 32 18.03 -10.46 3.53
C LEU A 32 17.60 -10.15 2.09
N ALA A 33 16.42 -9.53 1.94
CA ALA A 33 16.21 -8.62 0.82
C ALA A 33 17.11 -7.41 1.10
N SER A 34 18.41 -7.60 0.90
CA SER A 34 19.33 -6.51 0.74
C SER A 34 18.81 -5.71 -0.44
N ALA A 35 18.45 -4.46 -0.15
CA ALA A 35 18.41 -3.33 -1.07
C ALA A 35 19.43 -3.56 -2.19
N GLY A 36 18.92 -4.08 -3.30
CA GLY A 36 19.67 -4.46 -4.48
C GLY A 36 19.01 -3.73 -5.61
N LEU A 37 19.44 -2.49 -5.78
CA LEU A 37 19.04 -1.55 -6.82
C LEU A 37 19.21 -2.22 -8.20
N VAL A 38 18.20 -2.94 -8.66
CA VAL A 38 18.00 -3.20 -10.08
C VAL A 38 17.05 -2.09 -10.52
N THR A 39 17.62 -0.96 -10.92
CA THR A 39 16.88 0.09 -11.61
C THR A 39 16.49 -0.45 -12.98
N LEU A 40 15.46 -1.30 -13.04
CA LEU A 40 14.51 -1.15 -14.12
C LEU A 40 13.85 0.19 -13.82
N THR A 41 14.19 1.21 -14.60
CA THR A 41 13.35 2.39 -14.72
C THR A 41 12.02 1.91 -15.27
N SER A 42 11.17 1.37 -14.40
CA SER A 42 9.75 1.23 -14.66
C SER A 42 9.30 2.65 -14.93
N VAL A 43 9.00 2.94 -16.19
CA VAL A 43 8.33 4.18 -16.51
C VAL A 43 6.99 4.02 -15.82
N ILE A 44 6.78 4.68 -14.68
CA ILE A 44 5.45 4.79 -14.08
C ILE A 44 4.66 5.60 -15.09
N THR A 45 4.10 4.90 -16.07
CA THR A 45 3.18 5.47 -17.02
C THR A 45 1.93 5.71 -16.19
N PRO A 46 1.44 6.95 -16.05
CA PRO A 46 0.18 7.17 -15.36
C PRO A 46 -0.91 6.41 -16.11
N ALA A 47 -1.28 5.22 -15.64
CA ALA A 47 -2.42 4.49 -16.13
C ALA A 47 -3.65 5.22 -15.61
N PHE A 48 -4.19 6.12 -16.42
CA PHE A 48 -5.43 6.89 -16.21
C PHE A 48 -5.62 7.40 -14.77
N ALA A 49 -5.19 8.64 -14.51
CA ALA A 49 -5.77 9.40 -13.40
C ALA A 49 -7.30 9.48 -13.62
N TYR A 50 -8.06 8.67 -12.91
CA TYR A 50 -9.50 8.80 -12.80
C TYR A 50 -9.78 9.78 -11.67
N GLY A 51 -10.10 11.01 -12.06
CA GLY A 51 -10.67 12.01 -11.17
C GLY A 51 -10.52 13.41 -11.73
N ASP A 52 -11.52 14.23 -11.47
CA ASP A 52 -11.45 15.66 -11.76
C ASP A 52 -10.28 16.26 -10.97
N ALA A 53 -9.36 16.93 -11.67
CA ALA A 53 -8.35 17.74 -11.00
C ALA A 53 -9.09 18.79 -10.14
N PRO A 54 -8.60 19.10 -8.92
CA PRO A 54 -9.22 20.13 -8.10
C PRO A 54 -9.33 21.42 -8.92
N ASP A 55 -10.52 22.05 -8.90
CA ASP A 55 -10.71 23.35 -9.54
C ASP A 55 -9.71 24.33 -8.89
N VAL A 56 -9.01 25.10 -9.71
CA VAL A 56 -8.07 26.15 -9.28
C VAL A 56 -8.74 27.22 -8.42
N SER A 57 -10.07 27.18 -8.27
CA SER A 57 -10.85 27.97 -7.32
C SER A 57 -11.11 27.34 -5.96
N ASP A 58 -10.48 26.22 -5.58
CA ASP A 58 -10.53 25.68 -4.21
C ASP A 58 -9.25 25.99 -3.41
N PRO A 59 -8.99 27.26 -3.02
CA PRO A 59 -7.96 27.57 -2.06
C PRO A 59 -8.55 27.36 -0.66
N ALA A 60 -8.71 26.10 -0.24
CA ALA A 60 -8.92 25.88 1.18
C ALA A 60 -7.66 26.37 1.93
N PRO A 61 -7.80 27.25 2.92
CA PRO A 61 -6.67 27.67 3.73
C PRO A 61 -6.18 26.45 4.52
N GLY A 62 -4.98 25.95 4.19
CA GLY A 62 -4.32 24.84 4.89
C GLY A 62 -5.02 23.50 4.68
N ALA A 63 -4.47 22.65 3.80
CA ALA A 63 -4.86 21.24 3.76
C ALA A 63 -3.99 20.47 4.75
N ILE A 64 -4.56 19.48 5.45
CA ILE A 64 -3.83 18.57 6.32
C ILE A 64 -3.59 17.27 5.56
N GLY A 65 -2.33 16.93 5.34
CA GLY A 65 -1.94 15.68 4.69
C GLY A 65 -2.03 14.51 5.66
N LEU A 66 -2.80 13.47 5.31
CA LEU A 66 -2.84 12.19 6.02
C LEU A 66 -2.16 11.13 5.14
N VAL A 67 -0.88 10.87 5.40
CA VAL A 67 -0.07 9.95 4.60
C VAL A 67 0.01 8.60 5.31
N MET A 68 -0.60 7.57 4.72
CA MET A 68 -0.50 6.19 5.18
C MET A 68 0.53 5.41 4.36
N GLY A 69 1.18 4.42 4.98
CA GLY A 69 2.08 3.50 4.29
C GLY A 69 1.32 2.31 3.73
N GLY A 70 1.97 1.48 2.91
CA GLY A 70 1.40 0.19 2.49
C GLY A 70 1.66 -0.93 3.50
N THR A 71 1.28 -2.15 3.13
CA THR A 71 1.57 -3.37 3.92
C THR A 71 3.03 -3.38 4.38
N THR A 72 3.27 -3.67 5.66
CA THR A 72 4.59 -3.63 6.35
C THR A 72 5.11 -2.25 6.77
N GLN A 73 4.40 -1.16 6.44
CA GLN A 73 4.78 0.20 6.82
C GLN A 73 3.72 0.88 7.73
N PRO A 74 3.49 0.35 8.95
CA PRO A 74 2.45 0.87 9.86
C PRO A 74 2.76 2.24 10.45
N ILE A 75 4.01 2.70 10.38
CA ILE A 75 4.44 3.99 10.95
C ILE A 75 5.20 4.75 9.85
N PRO A 76 4.49 5.54 9.02
CA PRO A 76 5.13 6.35 8.00
C PRO A 76 6.05 7.40 8.66
N GLY A 77 7.35 7.33 8.37
CA GLY A 77 8.33 8.29 8.88
C GLY A 77 8.37 9.57 8.05
N THR A 78 8.99 10.63 8.59
CA THR A 78 9.08 11.94 7.91
C THR A 78 9.66 11.85 6.50
N GLY A 79 10.73 11.07 6.30
CA GLY A 79 11.35 10.94 4.97
C GLY A 79 10.44 10.29 3.92
N TYR A 80 9.51 9.43 4.33
CA TYR A 80 8.50 8.87 3.42
C TYR A 80 7.45 9.93 3.07
N VAL A 81 6.95 10.64 4.09
CA VAL A 81 6.00 11.74 3.89
C VAL A 81 6.58 12.82 2.98
N ASP A 82 7.84 13.20 3.17
CA ASP A 82 8.52 14.21 2.36
C ASP A 82 8.58 13.79 0.87
N VAL A 83 8.89 12.52 0.59
CA VAL A 83 8.92 11.97 -0.77
C VAL A 83 7.52 11.93 -1.38
N VAL A 84 6.53 11.41 -0.64
CA VAL A 84 5.14 11.37 -1.08
C VAL A 84 4.65 12.77 -1.43
N SER A 85 4.93 13.73 -0.55
CA SER A 85 4.58 15.13 -0.77
C SER A 85 5.22 15.67 -2.05
N ALA A 86 6.54 15.53 -2.20
CA ALA A 86 7.30 16.10 -3.30
C ALA A 86 7.09 15.43 -4.67
N VAL A 87 6.42 14.27 -4.71
CA VAL A 87 6.18 13.48 -5.94
C VAL A 87 4.70 13.42 -6.32
N TYR A 88 3.79 13.25 -5.34
CA TYR A 88 2.39 12.95 -5.62
C TYR A 88 1.39 14.02 -5.16
N ILE A 89 1.72 14.80 -4.11
CA ILE A 89 0.79 15.78 -3.52
C ILE A 89 1.12 17.20 -4.02
N GLU A 90 2.37 17.64 -3.81
CA GLU A 90 2.92 18.91 -4.30
C GLU A 90 4.19 18.64 -5.11
N PRO A 91 4.04 18.09 -6.34
CA PRO A 91 5.16 17.66 -7.15
C PRO A 91 6.14 18.80 -7.46
N THR A 92 7.42 18.59 -7.11
CA THR A 92 8.49 19.58 -7.37
C THR A 92 8.91 19.64 -8.84
N THR A 93 8.70 18.55 -9.58
CA THR A 93 8.94 18.43 -11.02
C THR A 93 7.75 17.75 -11.69
N PRO A 94 6.60 18.45 -11.84
CA PRO A 94 5.38 17.84 -12.34
C PRO A 94 5.49 17.49 -13.82
N PHE A 95 4.92 16.35 -14.20
CA PHE A 95 4.67 16.07 -15.62
C PHE A 95 3.45 16.87 -16.11
N PRO A 96 3.30 17.11 -17.44
CA PRO A 96 2.18 17.88 -17.96
C PRO A 96 0.83 17.29 -17.55
N GLY A 97 0.02 18.09 -16.84
CA GLY A 97 -1.31 17.68 -16.37
C GLY A 97 -1.33 16.88 -15.07
N GLN A 98 -0.19 16.72 -14.37
CA GLN A 98 -0.18 16.12 -13.04
C GLN A 98 -1.00 16.97 -12.05
N PRO A 99 -1.99 16.38 -11.35
CA PRO A 99 -2.72 17.08 -10.29
C PRO A 99 -1.78 17.55 -9.16
N THR A 100 -2.15 18.64 -8.49
CA THR A 100 -1.41 19.19 -7.36
C THR A 100 -2.39 19.65 -6.28
N PHE A 101 -1.99 19.49 -5.03
CA PHE A 101 -2.76 19.84 -3.84
C PHE A 101 -1.95 20.83 -2.99
N PRO A 102 -1.82 22.09 -3.44
CA PRO A 102 -0.87 23.05 -2.89
C PRO A 102 -1.26 23.49 -1.46
N GLY A 103 -0.26 23.75 -0.62
CA GLY A 103 -0.49 24.18 0.76
C GLY A 103 -0.94 23.06 1.68
N THR A 104 -0.64 21.81 1.33
CA THR A 104 -0.81 20.65 2.21
C THR A 104 0.29 20.65 3.26
N GLU A 105 -0.10 20.85 4.51
CA GLU A 105 0.76 20.82 5.68
C GLU A 105 0.73 19.45 6.36
N TYR A 106 1.81 19.18 7.09
CA TYR A 106 2.07 17.90 7.74
C TYR A 106 2.43 18.14 9.21
N PRO A 107 1.49 18.62 10.05
CA PRO A 107 1.78 18.99 11.43
C PRO A 107 2.11 17.76 12.29
N GLY A 108 2.90 17.98 13.34
CA GLY A 108 3.13 16.98 14.39
C GLY A 108 4.39 16.13 14.26
N THR A 109 4.50 15.11 15.11
CA THR A 109 5.66 14.20 15.13
C THR A 109 5.47 13.17 14.03
N LEU A 110 6.47 13.01 13.15
CA LEU A 110 6.42 12.24 11.89
C LEU A 110 5.72 12.92 10.70
N ALA A 111 5.56 14.25 10.72
CA ALA A 111 4.95 14.98 9.62
C ALA A 111 3.56 14.41 9.27
N ASN A 112 2.72 14.17 10.28
CA ASN A 112 1.39 13.60 10.12
C ASN A 112 1.31 12.28 9.31
N GLY A 113 2.39 11.48 9.29
CA GLY A 113 2.32 10.08 8.88
C GLY A 113 1.26 9.35 9.72
N LEU A 114 0.16 8.97 9.08
CA LEU A 114 -0.98 8.39 9.77
C LEU A 114 -0.67 6.92 10.07
N VAL A 115 -0.67 6.60 11.37
CA VAL A 115 -0.35 5.26 11.85
C VAL A 115 -1.56 4.36 11.68
N THR A 116 -1.47 3.41 10.75
CA THR A 116 -2.46 2.36 10.49
C THR A 116 -1.81 0.98 10.69
N PRO A 117 -2.59 -0.10 10.84
CA PRO A 117 -2.00 -1.39 11.20
C PRO A 117 -1.12 -2.03 10.12
N GLU A 118 -1.44 -1.82 8.84
CA GLU A 118 -0.70 -2.27 7.64
C GLU A 118 -0.17 -3.73 7.72
N GLN A 119 -1.03 -4.63 8.16
CA GLN A 119 -0.74 -6.04 8.40
C GLN A 119 -1.51 -6.96 7.45
N PHE A 120 -0.90 -8.09 7.15
CA PHE A 120 -1.49 -9.14 6.34
C PHE A 120 -0.97 -10.50 6.81
N TYR A 121 -1.68 -11.17 7.71
CA TYR A 121 -1.35 -12.54 8.09
C TYR A 121 -1.54 -13.49 6.90
N PRO A 122 -0.63 -14.46 6.66
CA PRO A 122 0.60 -14.74 7.41
C PRO A 122 1.84 -13.99 6.89
N TYR A 123 1.69 -13.19 5.83
CA TYR A 123 2.79 -12.49 5.15
C TYR A 123 3.58 -11.58 6.11
N THR A 124 2.91 -10.82 6.97
CA THR A 124 3.56 -9.94 7.97
C THR A 124 3.91 -10.64 9.29
N GLY A 125 3.84 -11.98 9.31
CA GLY A 125 4.22 -12.82 10.44
C GLY A 125 3.04 -13.43 11.20
N VAL A 126 3.29 -14.51 11.95
CA VAL A 126 2.23 -15.32 12.58
C VAL A 126 1.49 -14.65 13.74
N LYS A 127 1.91 -13.45 14.14
CA LYS A 127 1.29 -12.64 15.21
C LYS A 127 0.70 -11.34 14.66
N SER A 128 0.49 -11.24 13.34
CA SER A 128 -0.14 -10.09 12.71
C SER A 128 -1.64 -10.28 12.53
N LEU A 129 -2.34 -9.18 12.25
CA LEU A 129 -3.75 -9.17 11.90
C LEU A 129 -3.98 -9.81 10.52
N PRO A 130 -5.09 -10.54 10.33
CA PRO A 130 -5.63 -10.81 8.99
C PRO A 130 -5.88 -9.50 8.23
N PHE A 131 -5.81 -9.57 6.90
CA PHE A 131 -5.89 -8.38 6.03
C PHE A 131 -7.15 -7.54 6.30
N ASP A 132 -8.33 -8.15 6.25
CA ASP A 132 -9.61 -7.44 6.47
C ASP A 132 -9.69 -6.79 7.86
N THR A 133 -9.04 -7.39 8.86
CA THR A 133 -9.00 -6.82 10.22
C THR A 133 -8.05 -5.62 10.29
N SER A 134 -6.92 -5.68 9.59
CA SER A 134 -5.99 -4.55 9.42
C SER A 134 -6.67 -3.38 8.72
N VAL A 135 -7.32 -3.65 7.59
CA VAL A 135 -8.03 -2.65 6.78
C VAL A 135 -9.17 -2.02 7.58
N ALA A 136 -10.05 -2.80 8.23
CA ALA A 136 -11.17 -2.25 9.00
C ALA A 136 -10.72 -1.34 10.17
N GLN A 137 -9.59 -1.69 10.83
CA GLN A 137 -8.99 -0.82 11.84
C GLN A 137 -8.39 0.44 11.22
N GLY A 138 -7.74 0.32 10.06
CA GLY A 138 -7.24 1.45 9.28
C GLY A 138 -8.35 2.44 8.91
N VAL A 139 -9.48 1.95 8.39
CA VAL A 139 -10.67 2.77 8.06
C VAL A 139 -11.15 3.54 9.29
N THR A 140 -11.26 2.85 10.44
CA THR A 140 -11.66 3.52 11.69
C THR A 140 -10.69 4.64 12.09
N ILE A 141 -9.38 4.41 11.95
CA ILE A 141 -8.36 5.41 12.27
C ILE A 141 -8.44 6.60 11.30
N LEU A 142 -8.54 6.33 10.00
CA LEU A 142 -8.63 7.34 8.96
C LEU A 142 -9.89 8.21 9.14
N ASN A 143 -11.06 7.60 9.33
CA ASN A 143 -12.29 8.33 9.62
C ASN A 143 -12.12 9.26 10.82
N ASN A 144 -11.57 8.76 11.93
CA ASN A 144 -11.39 9.61 13.12
C ASN A 144 -10.51 10.83 12.84
N SER A 145 -9.46 10.68 12.03
CA SER A 145 -8.59 11.79 11.62
C SER A 145 -9.29 12.77 10.67
N ILE A 146 -10.02 12.26 9.67
CA ILE A 146 -10.81 13.10 8.75
C ILE A 146 -11.86 13.90 9.52
N GLN A 147 -12.62 13.24 10.39
CA GLN A 147 -13.64 13.91 11.22
C GLN A 147 -13.04 14.97 12.14
N ALA A 148 -11.82 14.76 12.67
CA ALA A 148 -11.12 15.75 13.47
C ALA A 148 -10.73 16.99 12.65
N ASN A 149 -10.20 16.80 11.44
CA ASN A 149 -9.87 17.90 10.52
C ASN A 149 -11.13 18.67 10.11
N LEU A 150 -12.21 17.96 9.74
CA LEU A 150 -13.49 18.57 9.40
C LEU A 150 -14.07 19.39 10.56
N ALA A 151 -13.95 18.90 11.80
CA ALA A 151 -14.38 19.64 12.98
C ALA A 151 -13.53 20.89 13.27
N ALA A 152 -12.27 20.90 12.84
CA ALA A 152 -11.39 22.06 12.88
C ALA A 152 -11.63 23.05 11.72
N GLY A 153 -12.37 22.63 10.69
CA GLY A 153 -12.61 23.40 9.47
C GLY A 153 -11.50 23.27 8.43
N ASP A 154 -10.63 22.26 8.59
CA ASP A 154 -9.50 21.99 7.70
C ASP A 154 -9.90 21.08 6.53
N THR A 155 -9.25 21.26 5.39
CA THR A 155 -9.31 20.32 4.26
C THR A 155 -8.38 19.16 4.51
N THR A 156 -8.71 17.97 4.01
CA THR A 156 -7.86 16.78 4.17
C THR A 156 -7.38 16.26 2.82
N THR A 157 -6.07 16.08 2.67
CA THR A 157 -5.49 15.34 1.54
C THR A 157 -5.02 13.98 2.05
N VAL A 158 -5.73 12.92 1.66
CA VAL A 158 -5.43 11.54 2.05
C VAL A 158 -4.52 10.92 1.01
N PHE A 159 -3.41 10.36 1.45
CA PHE A 159 -2.55 9.53 0.61
C PHE A 159 -2.56 8.07 1.09
N GLY A 160 -2.81 7.16 0.14
CA GLY A 160 -2.77 5.71 0.36
C GLY A 160 -1.89 4.99 -0.65
N SER A 161 -1.23 3.94 -0.21
CA SER A 161 -0.35 3.08 -1.01
C SER A 161 -0.70 1.61 -0.78
N SER A 162 -0.99 0.85 -1.84
CA SER A 162 -1.38 -0.57 -1.71
C SER A 162 -2.53 -0.71 -0.68
N GLN A 163 -2.37 -1.54 0.36
CA GLN A 163 -3.38 -1.75 1.41
C GLN A 163 -4.00 -0.45 1.98
N SER A 164 -3.25 0.64 2.10
CA SER A 164 -3.85 1.89 2.60
C SER A 164 -4.61 2.69 1.55
N ALA A 165 -4.41 2.42 0.26
CA ALA A 165 -5.34 2.85 -0.78
C ALA A 165 -6.68 2.11 -0.66
N ASP A 166 -6.69 0.83 -0.27
CA ASP A 166 -7.94 0.10 0.03
C ASP A 166 -8.63 0.67 1.29
N ILE A 167 -7.86 0.97 2.34
CA ILE A 167 -8.38 1.68 3.54
C ILE A 167 -9.06 2.98 3.13
N ALA A 168 -8.40 3.81 2.33
CA ALA A 168 -8.94 5.08 1.89
C ALA A 168 -10.16 4.91 0.95
N SER A 169 -10.16 3.90 0.09
CA SER A 169 -11.28 3.61 -0.82
C SER A 169 -12.55 3.20 -0.06
N LEU A 170 -12.40 2.37 0.98
CA LEU A 170 -13.51 2.00 1.85
C LEU A 170 -13.98 3.16 2.73
N GLU A 171 -13.07 4.07 3.09
CA GLU A 171 -13.43 5.30 3.78
C GLU A 171 -14.22 6.26 2.87
N MET A 172 -13.89 6.35 1.57
CA MET A 172 -14.70 7.11 0.61
C MET A 172 -16.15 6.63 0.62
N GLU A 173 -16.38 5.31 0.54
CA GLU A 173 -17.73 4.72 0.60
C GLU A 173 -18.43 5.00 1.94
N ALA A 174 -17.67 5.04 3.04
CA ALA A 174 -18.21 5.35 4.36
C ALA A 174 -18.60 6.84 4.51
N LEU A 175 -17.81 7.75 3.93
CA LEU A 175 -18.03 9.20 3.97
C LEU A 175 -19.15 9.64 3.04
N ASP A 176 -19.26 9.03 1.86
CA ASP A 176 -20.39 9.21 0.94
C ASP A 176 -21.02 7.87 0.52
N PRO A 177 -21.96 7.33 1.30
CA PRO A 177 -22.67 6.11 0.93
C PRO A 177 -23.67 6.32 -0.22
N SER A 178 -23.87 7.55 -0.70
CA SER A 178 -24.81 7.85 -1.77
C SER A 178 -24.23 7.60 -3.17
N GLY A 179 -22.90 7.57 -3.30
CA GLY A 179 -22.22 7.42 -4.59
C GLY A 179 -22.43 8.65 -5.49
N THR A 180 -22.54 9.83 -4.89
CA THR A 180 -22.76 11.09 -5.62
C THR A 180 -21.70 12.11 -5.25
N PRO A 181 -21.39 13.10 -6.11
CA PRO A 181 -20.36 14.08 -5.80
C PRO A 181 -20.54 14.71 -4.41
N SER A 182 -19.57 14.45 -3.54
CA SER A 182 -19.53 14.93 -2.17
C SER A 182 -19.03 16.37 -2.14
N ASN A 183 -19.57 17.16 -1.20
CA ASN A 183 -19.09 18.52 -0.92
C ASN A 183 -18.12 18.55 0.27
N LEU A 184 -17.71 17.39 0.81
CA LEU A 184 -16.72 17.36 1.88
C LEU A 184 -15.35 17.78 1.30
N PRO A 185 -14.59 18.63 2.02
CA PRO A 185 -13.27 19.08 1.58
C PRO A 185 -12.22 17.98 1.86
N VAL A 186 -12.34 16.87 1.13
CA VAL A 186 -11.44 15.71 1.23
C VAL A 186 -11.01 15.30 -0.17
N HIS A 187 -9.70 15.15 -0.36
CA HIS A 187 -9.10 14.68 -1.60
C HIS A 187 -8.32 13.40 -1.36
N PHE A 188 -8.24 12.54 -2.37
CA PHE A 188 -7.60 11.23 -2.29
C PHE A 188 -6.50 11.08 -3.34
N VAL A 189 -5.36 10.56 -2.92
CA VAL A 189 -4.21 10.28 -3.79
C VAL A 189 -3.74 8.85 -3.53
N PHE A 190 -3.79 8.00 -4.54
CA PHE A 190 -3.46 6.59 -4.43
C PHE A 190 -2.27 6.21 -5.28
N ILE A 191 -1.47 5.27 -4.77
CA ILE A 191 -0.52 4.52 -5.57
C ILE A 191 -0.76 3.02 -5.40
N GLY A 192 -0.70 2.26 -6.49
CA GLY A 192 -0.85 0.81 -6.46
C GLY A 192 -2.16 0.34 -5.82
N SER A 193 -3.27 1.03 -6.08
CA SER A 193 -4.58 0.69 -5.48
C SER A 193 -5.15 -0.61 -6.05
N GLU A 194 -5.35 -1.59 -5.15
CA GLU A 194 -5.93 -2.88 -5.48
C GLU A 194 -7.45 -2.80 -5.75
N MET A 195 -8.07 -1.70 -5.33
CA MET A 195 -9.46 -1.32 -5.61
C MET A 195 -9.61 -0.38 -6.82
N ASN A 196 -8.59 -0.18 -7.65
CA ASN A 196 -8.75 0.57 -8.91
C ASN A 196 -9.97 0.06 -9.74
N PRO A 197 -10.93 0.92 -10.12
CA PRO A 197 -12.13 0.49 -10.87
C PRO A 197 -11.84 -0.22 -12.19
N ASN A 198 -10.68 0.08 -12.78
CA ASN A 198 -10.15 -0.68 -13.91
C ASN A 198 -8.71 -1.09 -13.61
N GLY A 199 -8.51 -2.41 -13.42
CA GLY A 199 -7.19 -2.97 -13.17
C GLY A 199 -7.01 -3.49 -11.75
N GLY A 200 -7.72 -2.96 -10.76
CA GLY A 200 -7.63 -3.42 -9.38
C GLY A 200 -8.02 -4.90 -9.25
N ILE A 201 -7.20 -5.70 -8.59
CA ILE A 201 -7.45 -7.12 -8.37
C ILE A 201 -8.69 -7.36 -7.50
N LEU A 202 -8.97 -6.46 -6.54
CA LEU A 202 -10.15 -6.55 -5.67
C LEU A 202 -11.45 -6.24 -6.41
N GLU A 203 -11.40 -5.41 -7.44
CA GLU A 203 -12.51 -5.23 -8.38
C GLU A 203 -12.60 -6.38 -9.39
N ARG A 204 -11.46 -6.85 -9.91
CA ARG A 204 -11.42 -7.88 -10.95
C ARG A 204 -12.12 -9.18 -10.52
N PHE A 205 -12.04 -9.51 -9.23
CA PHE A 205 -12.69 -10.68 -8.64
C PHE A 205 -13.63 -10.30 -7.50
N VAL A 206 -14.33 -9.17 -7.63
CA VAL A 206 -15.28 -8.67 -6.63
C VAL A 206 -16.22 -9.75 -6.10
N GLY A 207 -16.38 -9.79 -4.78
CA GLY A 207 -17.21 -10.79 -4.09
C GLY A 207 -16.51 -12.13 -3.79
N LEU A 208 -15.28 -12.34 -4.27
CA LEU A 208 -14.44 -13.44 -3.80
C LEU A 208 -14.07 -13.22 -2.31
N ASP A 209 -14.12 -14.30 -1.55
CA ASP A 209 -13.76 -14.30 -0.13
C ASP A 209 -12.75 -15.43 0.12
N LEU A 210 -11.53 -15.05 0.47
CA LEU A 210 -10.47 -15.95 0.88
C LEU A 210 -10.43 -16.02 2.41
N ALA A 211 -11.49 -16.57 3.01
CA ALA A 211 -11.69 -16.59 4.46
C ALA A 211 -10.49 -17.16 5.25
N SER A 212 -9.72 -18.10 4.68
CA SER A 212 -8.52 -18.65 5.33
C SER A 212 -7.37 -17.65 5.46
N LEU A 213 -7.35 -16.62 4.62
CA LEU A 213 -6.39 -15.51 4.63
C LEU A 213 -7.02 -14.22 5.20
N GLY A 214 -8.35 -14.21 5.41
CA GLY A 214 -9.10 -13.04 5.83
C GLY A 214 -8.97 -11.90 4.83
N VAL A 215 -9.16 -12.22 3.55
CA VAL A 215 -9.13 -11.26 2.43
C VAL A 215 -10.46 -11.33 1.70
N ARG A 216 -11.24 -10.25 1.78
CA ARG A 216 -12.43 -10.03 0.97
C ARG A 216 -12.11 -9.12 -0.20
N PHE A 217 -12.62 -9.49 -1.37
CA PHE A 217 -12.49 -8.68 -2.58
C PHE A 217 -13.63 -7.66 -2.57
N TYR A 218 -13.33 -6.46 -2.07
CA TYR A 218 -14.29 -5.40 -1.77
C TYR A 218 -14.99 -4.83 -3.00
N GLY A 219 -14.33 -4.86 -4.16
CA GLY A 219 -14.78 -4.19 -5.37
C GLY A 219 -13.93 -2.96 -5.67
N ALA A 220 -14.47 -2.08 -6.51
CA ALA A 220 -13.86 -0.84 -6.91
C ALA A 220 -13.98 0.27 -5.85
N ALA A 221 -12.97 1.14 -5.78
CA ALA A 221 -13.05 2.43 -5.14
C ALA A 221 -14.13 3.30 -5.81
N PRO A 222 -14.84 4.17 -5.08
CA PRO A 222 -15.76 5.12 -5.70
C PRO A 222 -15.05 6.03 -6.71
N ALA A 223 -15.65 6.25 -7.88
CA ALA A 223 -14.99 6.93 -9.00
C ALA A 223 -15.35 8.42 -9.12
N ASP A 224 -16.53 8.83 -8.65
CA ASP A 224 -17.11 10.15 -8.93
C ASP A 224 -17.55 10.93 -7.65
N ASP A 225 -17.24 10.39 -6.47
CA ASP A 225 -17.73 10.93 -5.19
C ASP A 225 -16.79 12.01 -4.64
N PHE A 226 -15.48 11.83 -4.82
CA PHE A 226 -14.43 12.72 -4.33
C PHE A 226 -13.37 12.95 -5.41
N THR A 227 -12.70 14.10 -5.34
CA THR A 227 -11.46 14.33 -6.10
C THR A 227 -10.44 13.26 -5.73
N THR A 228 -10.16 12.38 -6.69
CA THR A 228 -9.30 11.20 -6.50
C THR A 228 -8.25 11.17 -7.60
N VAL A 229 -7.01 10.82 -7.27
CA VAL A 229 -5.94 10.64 -8.25
C VAL A 229 -5.26 9.32 -7.95
N SER A 230 -5.38 8.34 -8.84
CA SER A 230 -4.69 7.06 -8.70
C SER A 230 -3.54 6.96 -9.69
N TYR A 231 -2.35 6.62 -9.18
CA TYR A 231 -1.17 6.30 -9.98
C TYR A 231 -0.93 4.80 -9.93
N THR A 232 -0.65 4.19 -11.07
CA THR A 232 -0.38 2.76 -11.15
C THR A 232 0.78 2.52 -12.09
N ALA A 233 1.76 1.75 -11.63
CA ALA A 233 2.88 1.33 -12.44
C ALA A 233 2.40 0.37 -13.54
N GLU A 234 2.99 0.47 -14.73
CA GLU A 234 2.75 -0.51 -15.78
C GLU A 234 3.16 -1.90 -15.26
N TYR A 235 2.29 -2.90 -15.48
CA TYR A 235 2.46 -4.27 -15.00
C TYR A 235 2.35 -4.47 -13.48
N ASP A 236 1.81 -3.50 -12.75
CA ASP A 236 1.40 -3.72 -11.36
C ASP A 236 0.33 -4.82 -11.31
N GLY A 237 0.72 -5.99 -10.81
CA GLY A 237 -0.15 -7.17 -10.78
C GLY A 237 -1.31 -7.08 -9.80
N LEU A 238 -1.37 -6.07 -8.93
CA LEU A 238 -2.47 -5.88 -8.00
C LEU A 238 -3.35 -4.69 -8.40
N ALA A 239 -2.78 -3.64 -8.96
CA ALA A 239 -3.49 -2.42 -9.34
C ALA A 239 -3.79 -2.29 -10.85
N ASP A 240 -3.14 -3.07 -11.71
CA ASP A 240 -3.34 -3.18 -13.18
C ASP A 240 -3.40 -4.65 -13.63
N PHE A 241 -4.20 -5.46 -12.92
CA PHE A 241 -4.44 -6.86 -13.24
C PHE A 241 -5.11 -7.02 -14.63
N PRO A 242 -4.62 -7.93 -15.49
CA PRO A 242 -5.14 -8.14 -16.84
C PRO A 242 -6.65 -8.37 -16.92
N ARG A 243 -7.31 -7.77 -17.91
CA ARG A 243 -8.75 -7.93 -18.14
C ARG A 243 -9.16 -9.35 -18.55
N TYR A 244 -8.25 -10.10 -19.18
CA TYR A 244 -8.52 -11.44 -19.74
C TYR A 244 -7.51 -12.47 -19.21
N PRO A 245 -7.75 -13.09 -18.05
CA PRO A 245 -6.84 -14.06 -17.40
C PRO A 245 -6.81 -15.45 -18.07
N ILE A 246 -7.07 -15.50 -19.38
CA ILE A 246 -6.81 -16.67 -20.23
C ILE A 246 -5.46 -16.54 -20.92
N ASP A 247 -4.86 -15.35 -20.91
CA ASP A 247 -3.49 -15.14 -21.37
C ASP A 247 -2.51 -15.43 -20.23
N PHE A 248 -2.02 -16.68 -20.22
CA PHE A 248 -1.03 -17.18 -19.27
C PHE A 248 0.22 -16.28 -19.15
N LEU A 249 0.61 -15.59 -20.23
CA LEU A 249 1.76 -14.69 -20.19
C LEU A 249 1.44 -13.40 -19.42
N SER A 250 0.21 -12.91 -19.51
CA SER A 250 -0.27 -11.76 -18.73
C SER A 250 -0.44 -12.10 -17.25
N ASP A 251 -0.94 -13.29 -16.92
CA ASP A 251 -1.07 -13.77 -15.53
C ASP A 251 0.31 -13.99 -14.88
N LEU A 252 1.27 -14.52 -15.65
CA LEU A 252 2.65 -14.71 -15.21
C LEU A 252 3.35 -13.36 -15.01
N ASN A 253 3.10 -12.37 -15.88
CA ASN A 253 3.62 -11.01 -15.70
C ASN A 253 2.99 -10.29 -14.50
N ALA A 254 1.68 -10.43 -14.26
CA ALA A 254 1.03 -9.89 -13.06
C ALA A 254 1.58 -10.54 -11.78
N PHE A 255 1.83 -11.86 -11.80
CA PHE A 255 2.49 -12.55 -10.70
C PHE A 255 3.94 -12.08 -10.48
N PHE A 256 4.68 -11.76 -11.54
CA PHE A 256 6.01 -11.15 -11.41
C PHE A 256 5.94 -9.69 -10.97
N GLY A 257 4.91 -8.93 -11.35
CA GLY A 257 4.61 -7.60 -10.83
C GLY A 257 4.44 -7.62 -9.32
N PHE A 258 3.63 -8.55 -8.80
CA PHE A 258 3.48 -8.81 -7.36
C PHE A 258 4.82 -9.10 -6.63
N LEU A 259 5.82 -9.67 -7.32
CA LEU A 259 7.12 -10.02 -6.72
C LEU A 259 8.18 -8.92 -6.85
N TYR A 260 8.04 -7.98 -7.78
CA TYR A 260 9.12 -7.09 -8.21
C TYR A 260 8.74 -5.61 -8.38
N VAL A 261 7.46 -5.26 -8.32
CA VAL A 261 7.00 -3.86 -8.32
C VAL A 261 6.73 -3.45 -6.87
N ASP A 262 7.71 -2.75 -6.31
CA ASP A 262 7.61 -2.07 -5.03
C ASP A 262 7.66 -0.56 -5.29
N TYR A 263 6.79 0.21 -4.64
CA TYR A 263 6.74 1.68 -4.72
C TYR A 263 7.67 2.35 -3.70
#